data_AF-A0A0J1HY02-F1
#
_entry.id   AF-A0A0J1HY02-F1
#
_cell.length_a   1.000
_cell.length_b   1.000
_cell.length_c   1.000
_cell.angle_alpha   90.00
_cell.angle_beta   90.00
_cell.angle_gamma   90.00
#
_symmetry.space_group_name_H-M   'P 1'
#
loop_
_entity.id
_entity.type
_entity.pdbx_description
1 polymer ?
#
loop_
_entity_poly.entity_id
_entity_poly.type
_entity_poly.pdbx_seq_one_letter_code
_entity_poly.pdbx_strand_id
1 'polypeptide(L)' 'MNQYTIQFFCGQINYVRDVFENYQDDYITTSIKVINKIKAELVVVTSLSAELAIRHVEKIFQQSKYGCALHFHTTITEG' A
#
# COMPACT_ATOMS: atom_id res chain seq x y z
N MET A 1 -12.82 -12.96 -2.21
CA MET A 1 -11.77 -11.98 -1.88
C MET A 1 -11.28 -11.39 -3.18
N ASN A 2 -11.23 -10.06 -3.26
CA ASN A 2 -10.69 -9.33 -4.40
C ASN A 2 -9.17 -9.19 -4.22
N GLN A 3 -8.46 -9.06 -5.32
CA GLN A 3 -7.04 -8.76 -5.33
C GLN A 3 -6.79 -7.53 -6.19
N TYR A 4 -6.12 -6.54 -5.63
CA TYR A 4 -5.75 -5.30 -6.33
C TYR A 4 -4.24 -5.12 -6.31
N THR A 5 -3.70 -4.50 -7.35
CA THR A 5 -2.31 -4.00 -7.33
C THR A 5 -2.35 -2.49 -7.12
N ILE A 6 -1.88 -2.04 -5.95
CA ILE A 6 -1.76 -0.62 -5.61
C ILE A 6 -0.33 -0.19 -5.89
N GLN A 7 -0.15 0.81 -6.75
CA GLN A 7 1.13 1.46 -6.94
C GLN A 7 1.29 2.56 -5.89
N PHE A 8 2.44 2.56 -5.23
CA PHE A 8 2.78 3.49 -4.17
C PHE A 8 4.00 4.30 -4.59
N PHE A 9 3.84 5.61 -4.73
CA PHE A 9 4.91 6.53 -5.05
C PHE A 9 5.30 7.31 -3.81
N CYS A 10 6.54 7.19 -3.36
CA CYS A 10 7.04 7.86 -2.16
C CYS A 10 8.55 8.10 -2.29
N GLY A 11 9.05 9.19 -1.70
CA GLY A 11 10.50 9.45 -1.63
C GLY A 11 11.26 8.48 -0.73
N GLN A 12 10.56 7.73 0.12
CA GLN A 12 11.12 6.75 1.06
C GLN A 12 10.53 5.35 0.81
N ILE A 13 10.78 4.77 -0.37
CA ILE A 13 10.19 3.47 -0.74
C ILE A 13 10.59 2.33 0.20
N ASN A 14 11.79 2.35 0.77
CA ASN A 14 12.17 1.35 1.77
C ASN A 14 11.24 1.39 2.99
N TYR A 15 10.78 2.58 3.39
CA TYR A 15 9.82 2.69 4.48
C TYR A 15 8.43 2.15 4.08
N VAL A 16 8.01 2.33 2.82
CA VAL A 16 6.78 1.70 2.31
C VAL A 16 6.88 0.18 2.40
N ARG A 17 8.04 -0.41 2.05
CA ARG A 17 8.29 -1.84 2.26
C ARG A 17 8.16 -2.21 3.73
N ASP A 18 8.87 -1.50 4.61
CA ASP A 18 8.89 -1.82 6.04
C ASP A 18 7.49 -1.78 6.68
N VAL A 19 6.59 -0.94 6.16
CA VAL A 19 5.19 -0.85 6.61
C VAL A 19 4.31 -1.98 6.05
N PHE A 20 4.52 -2.38 4.79
CA PHE A 20 3.55 -3.22 4.06
C PHE A 20 4.05 -4.61 3.66
N GLU A 21 5.33 -4.92 3.86
CA GLU A 21 5.88 -6.25 3.61
C GLU A 21 5.25 -7.26 4.59
N ASN A 22 4.35 -8.08 4.06
CA ASN A 22 3.56 -9.08 4.82
C ASN A 22 2.65 -8.47 5.89
N TYR A 23 2.18 -7.22 5.70
CA TYR A 23 1.20 -6.63 6.59
C TYR A 23 -0.16 -7.32 6.45
N GLN A 24 -0.83 -7.56 7.59
CA GLN A 24 -2.15 -8.15 7.64
C GLN A 24 -2.96 -7.55 8.79
N ASP A 25 -4.23 -7.24 8.51
CA ASP A 25 -5.23 -6.90 9.51
C ASP A 25 -6.57 -7.62 9.22
N ASP A 26 -7.64 -7.22 9.91
CA ASP A 26 -8.98 -7.81 9.76
C ASP A 26 -9.61 -7.58 8.37
N TYR A 27 -9.09 -6.64 7.58
CA TYR A 27 -9.68 -6.17 6.32
C TYR A 27 -8.81 -6.46 5.09
N ILE A 28 -7.49 -6.37 5.21
CA ILE A 28 -6.54 -6.49 4.11
C ILE A 28 -5.34 -7.38 4.47
N THR A 29 -4.81 -8.06 3.47
CA THR A 29 -3.48 -8.68 3.51
C THR A 29 -2.66 -8.09 2.38
N THR A 30 -1.42 -7.70 2.65
CA THR A 30 -0.58 -7.03 1.68
C THR A 30 0.75 -7.72 1.47
N SER A 31 1.23 -7.70 0.23
CA SER A 31 2.55 -8.21 -0.14
C SER A 31 3.18 -7.31 -1.19
N ILE A 32 4.50 -7.22 -1.18
CA ILE A 32 5.23 -6.40 -2.15
C ILE A 32 5.57 -7.26 -3.37
N LYS A 33 5.14 -6.81 -4.55
CA LYS A 33 5.48 -7.42 -5.83
C LYS A 33 6.75 -6.82 -6.43
N VAL A 34 6.87 -5.50 -6.38
CA VAL A 34 7.98 -4.75 -6.99
C VAL A 34 8.37 -3.58 -6.10
N ILE A 35 9.67 -3.32 -5.96
CA ILE A 35 10.22 -2.10 -5.36
C ILE A 35 11.31 -1.53 -6.25
N ASN A 36 11.15 -0.26 -6.57
CA ASN A 36 12.11 0.56 -7.30
C ASN A 36 12.42 1.82 -6.47
N LYS A 37 13.31 2.69 -6.96
CA LYS A 37 13.74 3.90 -6.23
C LYS A 37 12.61 4.85 -5.82
N ILE A 38 11.51 4.88 -6.58
CA ILE A 38 10.39 5.84 -6.38
C ILE A 38 9.00 5.18 -6.39
N LYS A 39 8.92 3.87 -6.60
CA LYS A 39 7.67 3.13 -6.77
C LYS A 39 7.74 1.80 -6.02
N ALA A 40 6.67 1.47 -5.29
CA ALA A 40 6.38 0.12 -4.82
C ALA A 40 5.08 -0.37 -5.46
N GLU A 41 5.00 -1.65 -5.81
CA GLU A 41 3.76 -2.31 -6.22
C GLU A 41 3.32 -3.23 -5.09
N LEU A 42 2.19 -2.89 -4.49
CA LEU A 42 1.59 -3.58 -3.38
C LEU A 42 0.42 -4.42 -3.87
N VAL A 43 0.50 -5.74 -3.70
CA VAL A 43 -0.63 -6.63 -3.91
C VAL A 43 -1.44 -6.66 -2.64
N VAL A 44 -2.71 -6.27 -2.74
CA VAL A 44 -3.66 -6.19 -1.63
C VAL A 44 -4.77 -7.19 -1.86
N VAL A 45 -4.90 -8.17 -0.97
CA VAL A 45 -6.01 -9.13 -0.93
C VAL A 45 -7.01 -8.64 0.11
N THR A 46 -8.25 -8.39 -0.31
CA THR A 46 -9.27 -7.80 0.57
C THR A 46 -10.68 -8.12 0.12
N SER A 47 -11.64 -8.05 1.04
CA SER A 47 -13.07 -8.08 0.73
C SER A 47 -13.64 -6.68 0.41
N LEU A 48 -12.83 -5.63 0.55
CA LEU A 48 -13.23 -4.24 0.27
C LEU A 48 -13.32 -3.96 -1.25
N SER A 49 -14.08 -2.92 -1.60
CA SER A 49 -14.05 -2.34 -2.94
C SER A 49 -12.71 -1.63 -3.19
N ALA A 50 -12.34 -1.43 -4.45
CA ALA A 50 -11.11 -0.77 -4.87
C ALA A 50 -10.87 0.58 -4.16
N GLU A 51 -11.89 1.46 -4.13
CA GLU A 51 -11.78 2.78 -3.49
C GLU A 51 -11.56 2.68 -1.97
N LEU A 52 -12.23 1.74 -1.31
CA LEU A 52 -12.06 1.52 0.13
C LEU A 52 -10.70 0.89 0.44
N ALA A 53 -10.21 0.01 -0.43
CA ALA A 53 -8.90 -0.62 -0.29
C ALA A 53 -7.77 0.41 -0.39
N ILE A 54 -7.81 1.33 -1.36
CA ILE A 54 -6.87 2.46 -1.45
C ILE A 54 -6.90 3.28 -0.16
N ARG A 55 -8.08 3.77 0.24
CA ARG A 55 -8.21 4.64 1.42
C ARG A 55 -7.71 3.97 2.68
N HIS A 56 -7.94 2.65 2.83
CA HIS A 56 -7.46 1.89 3.96
C HIS A 56 -5.93 1.77 3.98
N VAL A 57 -5.32 1.46 2.83
CA VAL A 57 -3.85 1.44 2.68
C VAL A 57 -3.23 2.81 2.95
N GLU A 58 -3.80 3.88 2.40
CA GLU A 58 -3.34 5.24 2.66
C GLU A 58 -3.43 5.60 4.14
N LYS A 59 -4.52 5.21 4.81
CA LYS A 59 -4.71 5.42 6.24
C LYS A 59 -3.68 4.67 7.08
N ILE A 60 -3.40 3.39 6.77
CA ILE A 60 -2.36 2.60 7.45
C ILE A 60 -1.01 3.31 7.31
N PHE A 61 -0.67 3.74 6.10
CA PHE A 61 0.59 4.45 5.87
C PHE A 61 0.64 5.77 6.65
N GLN A 62 -0.41 6.59 6.61
CA GLN A 62 -0.46 7.85 7.36
C GLN A 62 -0.38 7.65 8.88
N GLN A 63 -0.93 6.57 9.42
CA GLN A 63 -0.87 6.24 10.85
C GLN A 63 0.46 5.61 11.26
N SER A 64 1.28 5.18 10.31
CA SER A 64 2.61 4.66 10.59
C SER A 64 3.54 5.76 11.12
N LYS A 65 4.60 5.34 11.84
CA LYS A 65 5.52 6.21 12.58
C LYS A 65 6.00 7.45 11.82
N TYR A 66 6.34 7.29 10.54
CA TYR A 66 6.84 8.37 9.69
C TYR A 66 5.93 8.70 8.51
N GLY A 67 4.91 7.90 8.22
CA GLY A 67 4.13 8.06 6.99
C GLY A 67 3.28 9.32 6.95
N CYS A 68 2.89 9.88 8.10
CA CYS A 68 2.22 11.19 8.18
C CYS A 68 3.08 12.36 7.68
N ALA A 69 4.41 12.23 7.76
CA ALA A 69 5.35 13.28 7.35
C ALA A 69 5.85 13.12 5.90
N LEU A 70 5.51 12.00 5.25
CA LEU A 70 5.98 11.67 3.92
C LEU A 70 4.95 12.12 2.88
N HIS A 71 5.43 12.77 1.82
CA HIS A 71 4.61 12.96 0.63
C HIS A 71 4.53 11.63 -0.15
N PHE A 72 3.32 11.21 -0.48
CA PHE A 72 3.08 10.00 -1.23
C PHE A 72 1.85 10.13 -2.13
N HIS A 73 1.77 9.26 -3.12
CA HIS A 73 0.62 9.11 -4.00
C HIS A 73 0.35 7.62 -4.23
N THR A 74 -0.93 7.24 -4.23
CA THR A 74 -1.35 5.86 -4.50
C THR A 74 -2.34 5.78 -5.65
N THR A 75 -2.20 4.76 -6.49
CA THR A 75 -3.12 4.45 -7.58
C THR A 75 -3.38 2.94 -7.63
N ILE A 76 -4.61 2.53 -7.95
CA ILE A 76 -4.88 1.14 -8.32
C ILE A 76 -4.55 0.95 -9.79
N THR A 77 -3.83 -0.12 -10.08
CA THR A 77 -3.71 -0.71 -11.41
C THR A 77 -4.49 -2.01 -11.42
N GLU A 78 -5.58 -2.03 -12.18
CA GLU A 78 -6.26 -3.28 -12.54
C GLU A 78 -5.33 -4.07 -13.47
N GLY A 79 -5.16 -5.35 -13.15
CA GLY A 79 -4.47 -6.32 -14.03
C GLY A 79 -5.48 -7.06 -14.87
#